data_AF-A0A941SY90-F1
#
_entry.id   AF-A0A941SY90-F1
#
_cell.length_a   1.000
_cell.length_b   1.000
_cell.length_c   1.000
_cell.angle_alpha   90.00
_cell.angle_beta   90.00
_cell.angle_gamma   90.00
#
_symmetry.space_group_name_H-M   'P 1'
#
loop_
_entity.id
_entity.type
_entity.pdbx_description
1 polymer ?
#
loop_
_entity_poly.entity_id
_entity_poly.type
_entity_poly.pdbx_seq_one_letter_code
_entity_poly.pdbx_strand_id
1 'polypeptide(L)'
;MKTSRFVLQAAVAAALSLGALAPALAGSNPPAASVAINYNRCDGTYGGWSLHIFQRGPGGPAVPGVTWDNGVAPTGKDDFGIYWHVKLEDFPGGKVNYIIHKGDNKEQGGKDMQFDGNTTREIWVNSGDRKIYTSLEDAQKARAENPCK
;
A
#
# COMPACT_ATOMS: atom_id res chain seq x y z
N MET A 1 -53.42 -14.88 59.47
CA MET A 1 -53.63 -13.64 58.67
C MET A 1 -52.34 -13.30 57.94
N LYS A 2 -52.46 -13.14 56.62
CA LYS A 2 -51.61 -12.37 55.68
C LYS A 2 -50.10 -12.64 55.62
N THR A 3 -49.79 -13.51 54.67
CA THR A 3 -48.73 -13.40 53.65
C THR A 3 -48.05 -12.05 53.48
N SER A 4 -46.71 -12.06 53.32
CA SER A 4 -46.08 -11.24 52.29
C SER A 4 -44.78 -11.88 51.77
N ARG A 5 -44.74 -12.09 50.45
CA ARG A 5 -43.59 -12.56 49.68
C ARG A 5 -42.77 -11.34 49.29
N PHE A 6 -41.47 -11.33 49.55
CA PHE A 6 -40.55 -10.38 48.93
C PHE A 6 -39.95 -11.03 47.68
N VAL A 7 -40.29 -10.48 46.52
CA VAL A 7 -39.66 -10.81 45.23
C VAL A 7 -38.49 -9.84 45.06
N LEU A 8 -37.24 -10.34 45.09
CA LEU A 8 -36.10 -9.56 44.61
C LEU A 8 -36.09 -9.63 43.08
N GLN A 9 -36.43 -8.52 42.43
CA GLN A 9 -36.11 -8.30 41.02
C GLN A 9 -34.60 -8.05 40.90
N ALA A 10 -33.88 -8.96 40.24
CA ALA A 10 -32.53 -8.70 39.77
C ALA A 10 -32.59 -7.77 38.56
N ALA A 11 -32.02 -6.57 38.68
CA ALA A 11 -31.83 -5.65 37.56
C ALA A 11 -30.71 -6.18 36.66
N VAL A 12 -31.01 -6.52 35.41
CA VAL A 12 -30.02 -6.80 34.37
C VAL A 12 -29.49 -5.46 33.86
N ALA A 13 -28.26 -5.11 34.22
CA ALA A 13 -27.57 -3.99 33.60
C ALA A 13 -27.06 -4.43 32.22
N ALA A 14 -27.73 -3.96 31.16
CA ALA A 14 -27.23 -4.10 29.80
C ALA A 14 -26.05 -3.13 29.60
N ALA A 15 -24.83 -3.68 29.57
CA ALA A 15 -23.64 -2.91 29.18
C ALA A 15 -23.70 -2.64 27.67
N LEU A 16 -24.08 -1.42 27.29
CA LEU A 16 -23.90 -0.89 25.94
C LEU A 16 -22.41 -0.64 25.73
N SER A 17 -21.71 -1.62 25.16
CA SER A 17 -20.39 -1.41 24.60
C SER A 17 -20.51 -0.46 23.41
N LEU A 18 -20.13 0.81 23.61
CA LEU A 18 -19.81 1.71 22.50
C LEU A 18 -18.62 1.09 21.75
N GLY A 19 -18.89 0.46 20.61
CA GLY A 19 -17.85 0.07 19.68
C GLY A 19 -17.10 1.32 19.26
N ALA A 20 -15.82 1.42 19.64
CA ALA A 20 -14.94 2.43 19.09
C ALA A 20 -14.86 2.19 17.57
N LEU A 21 -15.44 3.10 16.79
CA LEU A 21 -15.13 3.20 15.37
C LEU A 21 -13.67 3.66 15.30
N ALA A 22 -12.75 2.69 15.23
CA ALA A 22 -11.41 2.98 14.76
C ALA A 22 -11.56 3.66 13.39
N PRO A 23 -10.89 4.80 13.13
CA PRO A 23 -10.87 5.34 11.79
C PRO A 23 -10.33 4.23 10.89
N ALA A 24 -11.09 3.84 9.87
CA ALA A 24 -10.57 3.01 8.81
C ALA A 24 -9.39 3.78 8.22
N LEU A 25 -8.17 3.40 8.59
CA LEU A 25 -6.97 3.90 7.94
C LEU A 25 -7.19 3.65 6.45
N ALA A 26 -7.20 4.72 5.65
CA ALA A 26 -7.40 4.62 4.22
C ALA A 26 -6.26 3.76 3.66
N GLY A 27 -6.55 2.47 3.47
CA GLY A 27 -5.60 1.52 2.91
C GLY A 27 -5.29 1.88 1.47
N SER A 28 -4.24 1.26 0.93
CA SER A 28 -3.74 1.47 -0.44
C SER A 28 -4.71 1.19 -1.58
N ASN A 29 -5.96 0.78 -1.31
CA ASN A 29 -6.92 0.37 -2.33
C ASN A 29 -7.06 1.49 -3.40
N PRO A 30 -6.66 1.22 -4.65
CA PRO A 30 -6.60 2.27 -5.65
C PRO A 30 -8.00 2.69 -6.10
N PRO A 31 -8.20 3.97 -6.45
CA PRO A 31 -9.40 4.42 -7.13
C PRO A 31 -9.67 3.62 -8.40
N ALA A 32 -10.91 3.67 -8.89
CA ALA A 32 -11.27 3.10 -10.18
C ALA A 32 -10.29 3.55 -11.28
N ALA A 33 -9.97 2.62 -12.19
CA ALA A 33 -8.99 2.82 -13.27
C ALA A 33 -7.54 3.13 -12.84
N SER A 34 -7.20 3.05 -11.54
CA SER A 34 -5.82 3.19 -11.04
C SER A 34 -5.27 1.89 -10.45
N VAL A 35 -3.95 1.77 -10.39
CA VAL A 35 -3.25 0.71 -9.65
C VAL A 35 -2.50 1.30 -8.46
N ALA A 36 -2.25 0.49 -7.43
CA ALA A 36 -1.42 0.84 -6.30
C ALA A 36 -0.06 0.14 -6.34
N ILE A 37 0.99 0.89 -6.04
CA ILE A 37 2.32 0.36 -5.76
C ILE A 37 2.64 0.71 -4.31
N ASN A 38 2.69 -0.31 -3.46
CA ASN A 38 2.93 -0.18 -2.02
C ASN A 38 4.39 -0.44 -1.70
N TYR A 39 5.01 0.41 -0.88
CA TYR A 39 6.43 0.32 -0.60
C TYR A 39 6.75 0.49 0.88
N ASN A 40 7.27 -0.60 1.46
CA ASN A 40 7.67 -0.68 2.85
C ASN A 40 9.19 -0.60 3.01
N ARG A 41 9.66 0.33 3.83
CA ARG A 41 11.07 0.48 4.20
C ARG A 41 11.32 0.15 5.67
N CYS A 42 12.43 -0.54 5.92
CA CYS A 42 12.89 -0.87 7.26
C CYS A 42 13.19 0.34 8.14
N ASP A 43 13.72 1.41 7.55
CA ASP A 43 14.04 2.65 8.27
C ASP A 43 12.83 3.58 8.44
N GLY A 44 11.65 3.19 7.94
CA GLY A 44 10.44 4.01 7.94
C GLY A 44 10.59 5.38 7.27
N THR A 45 11.69 5.61 6.53
CA THR A 45 12.11 6.92 6.05
C THR A 45 11.91 7.03 4.56
N TYR A 46 10.91 7.83 4.18
CA TYR A 46 10.43 7.93 2.80
C TYR A 46 10.78 9.26 2.13
N GLY A 47 11.40 10.20 2.84
CA GLY A 47 11.77 11.51 2.30
C GLY A 47 12.67 11.39 1.07
N GLY A 48 12.20 11.94 -0.05
CA GLY A 48 12.88 11.93 -1.35
C GLY A 48 12.70 10.66 -2.18
N TRP A 49 11.95 9.66 -1.69
CA TRP A 49 11.56 8.52 -2.51
C TRP A 49 10.39 8.89 -3.43
N SER A 50 10.58 8.66 -4.72
CA SER A 50 9.59 8.92 -5.77
C SER A 50 9.47 7.72 -6.71
N LEU A 51 8.41 7.75 -7.52
CA LEU A 51 8.16 6.75 -8.55
C LEU A 51 8.43 7.35 -9.93
N HIS A 52 9.39 6.80 -10.65
CA HIS A 52 9.58 7.08 -12.07
C HIS A 52 8.75 6.08 -12.87
N ILE A 53 7.80 6.56 -13.68
CA ILE A 53 6.93 5.72 -14.50
C ILE A 53 7.13 6.01 -15.98
N PHE A 54 7.04 4.96 -16.80
CA PHE A 54 7.34 5.04 -18.23
C PHE A 54 6.45 4.10 -19.04
N GLN A 55 6.32 4.44 -20.32
CA GLN A 55 5.45 3.77 -21.29
C GLN A 55 6.25 2.80 -22.15
N ARG A 56 5.55 1.83 -22.77
CA ARG A 56 6.12 0.93 -23.80
C ARG A 56 7.25 0.01 -23.31
N GLY A 57 7.30 -0.32 -22.02
CA GLY A 57 8.24 -1.29 -21.45
C GLY A 57 9.57 -0.69 -20.95
N PRO A 58 10.46 -1.52 -20.36
CA PRO A 58 11.78 -1.11 -19.87
C PRO A 58 12.57 -0.28 -20.88
N GLY A 59 13.15 0.84 -20.42
CA GLY A 59 13.83 1.81 -21.29
C GLY A 59 12.94 2.64 -22.21
N GLY A 60 11.61 2.52 -22.12
CA GLY A 60 10.67 3.36 -22.85
C GLY A 60 10.56 4.79 -22.32
N PRO A 61 9.83 5.69 -23.01
CA PRO A 61 9.74 7.08 -22.60
C PRO A 61 8.96 7.23 -21.30
N ALA A 62 9.41 8.14 -20.44
CA ALA A 62 8.66 8.52 -19.24
C ALA A 62 7.24 9.00 -19.59
N VAL A 63 6.29 8.75 -18.69
CA VAL A 63 4.94 9.33 -18.82
C VAL A 63 5.05 10.87 -18.83
N PRO A 64 4.27 11.59 -19.67
CA PRO A 64 4.35 13.05 -19.74
C PRO A 64 4.29 13.74 -18.37
N GLY A 65 5.22 14.64 -18.11
CA GLY A 65 5.33 15.36 -16.82
C GLY A 65 6.18 14.65 -15.75
N VAL A 66 6.53 13.37 -15.96
CA VAL A 66 7.45 12.62 -15.10
C VAL A 66 8.86 12.73 -15.65
N THR A 67 9.82 13.08 -14.80
CA THR A 67 11.25 13.05 -15.13
C THR A 67 12.01 12.25 -14.06
N TRP A 68 13.33 12.09 -14.24
CA TRP A 68 14.16 11.48 -13.20
C TRP A 68 14.16 12.33 -11.92
N ASP A 69 14.38 13.63 -12.03
CA ASP A 69 14.47 14.52 -10.86
C ASP A 69 13.10 14.98 -10.33
N ASN A 70 12.03 14.75 -11.09
CA ASN A 70 10.64 15.06 -10.71
C ASN A 70 9.74 13.85 -10.97
N GLY A 71 9.94 12.80 -10.17
CA GLY A 71 9.12 11.59 -10.16
C GLY A 71 7.73 11.82 -9.53
N VAL A 72 6.86 10.82 -9.64
CA VAL A 72 5.53 10.86 -9.00
C VAL A 72 5.71 10.80 -7.48
N ALA A 73 5.13 11.77 -6.78
CA ALA A 73 5.12 11.82 -5.33
C ALA A 73 4.18 10.75 -4.74
N PRO A 74 4.47 10.21 -3.54
CA PRO A 74 3.58 9.27 -2.88
C PRO A 74 2.18 9.86 -2.72
N THR A 75 1.15 9.06 -3.01
CA THR A 75 -0.25 9.45 -2.84
C THR A 75 -0.63 9.47 -1.37
N GLY A 76 -0.04 8.58 -0.57
CA GLY A 76 -0.29 8.52 0.85
C GLY A 76 0.64 7.55 1.58
N LYS A 77 0.29 7.30 2.84
CA LYS A 77 0.98 6.38 3.74
C LYS A 77 -0.04 5.63 4.58
N ASP A 78 0.19 4.33 4.78
CA ASP A 78 -0.57 3.46 5.67
C ASP A 78 0.39 2.64 6.57
N ASP A 79 -0.14 1.60 7.21
CA ASP A 79 0.61 0.73 8.13
C ASP A 79 1.67 -0.13 7.42
N PHE A 80 1.52 -0.38 6.11
CA PHE A 80 2.53 -1.09 5.34
C PHE A 80 3.69 -0.16 4.96
N GLY A 81 3.39 1.07 4.56
CA GLY A 81 4.40 2.03 4.14
C GLY A 81 3.81 3.17 3.33
N ILE A 82 4.56 3.73 2.39
CA ILE A 82 4.00 4.69 1.43
C ILE A 82 3.41 3.95 0.24
N TYR A 83 2.50 4.62 -0.48
CA TYR A 83 1.96 4.08 -1.71
C TYR A 83 1.80 5.16 -2.77
N TRP A 84 1.77 4.72 -4.02
CA TRP A 84 1.42 5.53 -5.19
C TRP A 84 0.19 4.95 -5.85
N HIS A 85 -0.76 5.81 -6.20
CA HIS A 85 -1.80 5.52 -7.18
C HIS A 85 -1.40 6.11 -8.51
N VAL A 86 -1.33 5.27 -9.54
CA VAL A 86 -1.06 5.69 -10.92
C VAL A 86 -2.20 5.24 -11.82
N LYS A 87 -2.56 6.06 -12.79
CA LYS A 87 -3.69 5.77 -13.68
C LYS A 87 -3.27 4.74 -14.71
N LEU A 88 -4.12 3.76 -14.97
CA LEU A 88 -3.78 2.72 -15.93
C LEU A 88 -3.75 3.24 -17.37
N GLU A 89 -4.48 4.32 -17.68
CA GLU A 89 -4.48 4.99 -18.99
C GLU A 89 -3.10 5.56 -19.37
N ASP A 90 -2.25 5.85 -18.39
CA ASP A 90 -0.88 6.32 -18.62
C ASP A 90 0.02 5.23 -19.23
N PHE A 91 -0.45 3.97 -19.24
CA PHE A 91 0.30 2.81 -19.72
C PHE A 91 -0.45 2.14 -20.89
N PRO A 92 -0.09 2.45 -22.15
CA PRO A 92 -0.67 1.77 -23.31
C PRO A 92 -0.53 0.25 -23.18
N GLY A 93 -1.64 -0.48 -23.25
CA GLY A 93 -1.70 -1.94 -23.05
C GLY A 93 -1.75 -2.39 -21.59
N GLY A 94 -1.79 -1.47 -20.62
CA GLY A 94 -1.95 -1.74 -19.19
C GLY A 94 -0.74 -2.37 -18.49
N LYS A 95 0.41 -2.48 -19.17
CA LYS A 95 1.68 -2.88 -18.55
C LYS A 95 2.29 -1.69 -17.82
N VAL A 96 2.18 -1.70 -16.50
CA VAL A 96 2.67 -0.63 -15.63
C VAL A 96 4.16 -0.82 -15.45
N ASN A 97 4.95 0.17 -15.87
CA ASN A 97 6.41 0.14 -15.76
C ASN A 97 6.90 1.23 -14.82
N TYR A 98 7.78 0.87 -13.91
CA TYR A 98 8.21 1.79 -12.86
C TYR A 98 9.62 1.52 -12.33
N ILE A 99 10.18 2.54 -11.69
CA ILE A 99 11.36 2.46 -10.82
C ILE A 99 11.02 3.25 -9.54
N ILE A 100 11.19 2.63 -8.38
CA ILE A 100 11.16 3.33 -7.08
C ILE A 100 12.59 3.80 -6.80
N HIS A 101 12.79 5.10 -6.58
CA HIS A 101 14.13 5.66 -6.38
C HIS A 101 14.16 6.90 -5.49
N LYS A 102 15.34 7.22 -4.95
CA LYS A 102 15.67 8.48 -4.28
C LYS A 102 16.96 9.01 -4.88
N GLY A 103 16.87 10.07 -5.70
CA GLY A 103 17.97 10.46 -6.58
C GLY A 103 18.41 9.24 -7.42
N ASP A 104 19.70 8.96 -7.47
CA ASP A 104 20.26 7.81 -8.20
C ASP A 104 20.16 6.47 -7.45
N ASN A 105 19.72 6.48 -6.19
CA ASN A 105 19.52 5.25 -5.44
C ASN A 105 18.22 4.57 -5.86
N LYS A 106 18.32 3.45 -6.55
CA LYS A 106 17.19 2.67 -7.05
C LYS A 106 16.88 1.48 -6.13
N GLU A 107 15.59 1.22 -5.93
CA GLU A 107 15.10 0.02 -5.24
C GLU A 107 15.14 -1.23 -6.15
N GLN A 108 14.76 -2.39 -5.62
CA GLN A 108 14.62 -3.67 -6.34
C GLN A 108 15.91 -4.09 -7.05
N GLY A 109 17.04 -3.68 -6.48
CA GLY A 109 18.37 -3.93 -7.00
C GLY A 109 18.63 -3.26 -8.35
N GLY A 110 18.08 -2.06 -8.55
CA GLY A 110 18.36 -1.20 -9.70
C GLY A 110 17.65 -1.57 -10.99
N LYS A 111 16.66 -2.45 -10.94
CA LYS A 111 15.95 -2.95 -12.12
C LYS A 111 14.77 -2.06 -12.50
N ASP A 112 14.50 -2.03 -13.79
CA ASP A 112 13.25 -1.53 -14.34
C ASP A 112 12.16 -2.59 -14.08
N MET A 113 11.12 -2.21 -13.35
CA MET A 113 10.08 -3.13 -12.91
C MET A 113 8.83 -3.01 -13.78
N GLN A 114 8.10 -4.12 -13.92
CA GLN A 114 6.86 -4.17 -14.69
C GLN A 114 5.85 -5.14 -14.03
N PHE A 115 4.56 -4.82 -14.11
CA PHE A 115 3.46 -5.75 -13.85
C PHE A 115 2.26 -5.45 -14.76
N ASP A 116 1.28 -6.35 -14.80
CA ASP A 116 0.04 -6.17 -15.58
C ASP A 116 -1.06 -5.54 -14.71
N GLY A 117 -1.35 -4.26 -14.95
CA GLY A 117 -2.40 -3.53 -14.23
C GLY A 117 -3.84 -3.91 -14.61
N ASN A 118 -4.02 -4.67 -15.69
CA ASN A 118 -5.33 -5.24 -16.04
C ASN A 118 -5.67 -6.47 -15.17
N THR A 119 -4.66 -7.17 -14.68
CA THR A 119 -4.82 -8.39 -13.87
C THR A 119 -4.59 -8.13 -12.39
N THR A 120 -3.62 -7.28 -12.06
CA THR A 120 -3.21 -7.00 -10.68
C THR A 120 -3.34 -5.51 -10.40
N ARG A 121 -4.27 -5.15 -9.50
CA ARG A 121 -4.54 -3.74 -9.17
C ARG A 121 -3.61 -3.19 -8.09
N GLU A 122 -3.06 -4.04 -7.26
CA GLU A 122 -2.19 -3.65 -6.17
C GLU A 122 -0.97 -4.56 -6.15
N ILE A 123 0.20 -3.96 -5.93
CA ILE A 123 1.42 -4.70 -5.67
C ILE A 123 2.10 -4.18 -4.40
N TRP A 124 2.92 -5.02 -3.79
CA TRP A 124 3.66 -4.72 -2.58
C TRP A 124 5.15 -4.96 -2.78
N VAL A 125 5.96 -4.03 -2.31
CA VAL A 125 7.41 -4.01 -2.44
C VAL A 125 8.03 -3.78 -1.07
N ASN A 126 8.95 -4.66 -0.70
CA ASN A 126 9.77 -4.52 0.50
C ASN A 126 11.13 -3.97 0.11
N SER A 127 11.61 -2.94 0.80
CA SER A 127 12.94 -2.39 0.54
C SER A 127 14.04 -3.42 0.69
N GLY A 128 14.96 -3.46 -0.26
CA GLY A 128 16.05 -4.43 -0.33
C GLY A 128 15.63 -5.78 -0.93
N ASP A 129 14.35 -5.97 -1.30
CA ASP A 129 13.87 -7.13 -2.04
C ASP A 129 13.71 -6.78 -3.52
N ARG A 130 14.06 -7.72 -4.40
CA ARG A 130 13.92 -7.57 -5.86
C ARG A 130 12.55 -8.04 -6.38
N LYS A 131 11.72 -8.62 -5.51
CA LYS A 131 10.42 -9.18 -5.86
C LYS A 131 9.31 -8.14 -5.91
N ILE A 132 8.27 -8.49 -6.65
CA ILE A 132 6.94 -7.89 -6.56
C ILE A 132 6.07 -8.92 -5.86
N TYR A 133 5.32 -8.49 -4.84
CA TYR A 133 4.28 -9.27 -4.21
C TYR A 133 2.91 -8.81 -4.71
N THR A 134 1.98 -9.73 -4.90
CA THR A 134 0.61 -9.45 -5.35
C THR A 134 -0.43 -9.63 -4.24
N SER A 135 0.03 -9.77 -3.00
CA SER A 135 -0.79 -9.72 -1.80
C SER A 135 -0.01 -9.04 -0.67
N LEU A 136 -0.72 -8.33 0.22
CA LEU A 136 -0.14 -7.75 1.44
C LEU A 136 0.44 -8.85 2.34
N GLU A 137 -0.28 -9.97 2.47
CA GLU A 137 0.09 -11.10 3.32
C GLU A 137 1.45 -11.70 2.91
N ASP A 138 1.66 -11.97 1.62
CA ASP A 138 2.93 -12.53 1.14
C ASP A 138 4.09 -11.55 1.34
N ALA A 139 3.83 -10.25 1.15
CA ALA A 139 4.83 -9.22 1.39
C ALA A 139 5.20 -9.14 2.88
N GLN A 140 4.21 -9.18 3.78
CA GLN A 140 4.45 -9.19 5.22
C GLN A 140 5.20 -10.44 5.67
N LYS A 141 4.82 -11.61 5.16
CA LYS A 141 5.51 -12.88 5.41
C LYS A 141 6.97 -12.81 4.97
N ALA A 142 7.22 -12.32 3.76
CA ALA A 142 8.59 -12.16 3.26
C ALA A 142 9.43 -11.18 4.09
N ARG A 143 8.81 -10.09 4.59
CA ARG A 143 9.45 -9.15 5.50
C ARG A 143 9.74 -9.80 6.86
N ALA A 144 8.87 -10.67 7.36
CA ALA A 144 9.10 -11.40 8.60
C ALA A 144 10.24 -12.44 8.46
N GLU A 145 10.34 -13.09 7.29
CA GLU A 145 11.43 -14.03 6.97
C GLU A 145 12.78 -13.30 6.78
N ASN A 146 12.76 -12.05 6.30
CA ASN A 146 13.94 -11.20 6.13
C ASN A 146 13.76 -9.89 6.90
N PRO A 147 13.85 -9.94 8.24
CA PRO A 147 13.55 -8.81 9.09
C PRO A 147 14.55 -7.67 8.89
N CYS A 148 14.08 -6.47 9.19
CA CYS A 148 14.91 -5.28 9.24
C CYS A 148 16.04 -5.47 10.24
N LYS A 149 17.28 -5.22 9.79
CA LYS A 149 18.47 -5.30 10.63
C LYS A 149 18.65 -4.04 11.46
#